data_AF-A0AAV1VQW9-F1
#
_entry.id   AF-A0AAV1VQW9-F1
#
_cell.length_a   1.000
_cell.length_b   1.000
_cell.length_c   1.000
_cell.angle_alpha   90.00
_cell.angle_beta   90.00
_cell.angle_gamma   90.00
#
_symmetry.space_group_name_H-M   'P 1'
#
loop_
_entity.id
_entity.type
_entity.pdbx_description
1 polymer ?
#
loop_
_entity_poly.entity_id
_entity_poly.type
_entity_poly.pdbx_seq_one_letter_code
_entity_poly.pdbx_strand_id
1 'polypeptide(L)'
;MMASTNNLFILLTLVALLLSSPMAKSRPLSNPSTSSLTVRLKLEDGTSSSNCWDSLFQIQACSGEIIMFFLNGETYLGNGCCHAIRVIQHDCWPNIVHSLGFTGEETDVLEG
;
A
#
# COMPACT_ATOMS: atom_id res chain seq x y z
N MET A 1 -32.53 -31.44 -15.77
CA MET A 1 -31.43 -31.49 -16.76
C MET A 1 -30.67 -30.16 -16.93
N MET A 2 -31.10 -29.04 -16.30
CA MET A 2 -30.46 -27.71 -16.44
C MET A 2 -29.26 -27.43 -15.50
N ALA A 3 -29.16 -28.14 -14.37
CA ALA A 3 -28.06 -27.90 -13.41
C ALA A 3 -26.69 -28.40 -13.93
N SER A 4 -26.69 -29.53 -14.65
CA SER A 4 -25.45 -30.12 -15.21
C SER A 4 -24.88 -29.28 -16.35
N THR A 5 -25.76 -28.71 -17.19
CA THR A 5 -25.35 -27.83 -18.29
C THR A 5 -24.77 -26.52 -17.77
N ASN A 6 -25.36 -25.93 -16.71
CA ASN A 6 -24.84 -24.69 -16.11
C ASN A 6 -23.44 -24.86 -15.52
N ASN A 7 -23.22 -25.96 -14.78
CA ASN A 7 -21.91 -26.27 -14.20
C ASN A 7 -20.87 -26.54 -15.29
N LEU A 8 -21.27 -27.16 -16.41
CA LEU A 8 -20.41 -27.38 -17.57
C LEU A 8 -20.02 -26.06 -18.25
N PHE A 9 -20.97 -25.12 -18.42
CA PHE A 9 -20.66 -23.79 -18.95
C PHE A 9 -19.68 -23.02 -18.06
N ILE A 10 -19.88 -23.06 -16.74
CA ILE A 10 -18.96 -22.42 -15.79
C ILE A 10 -17.55 -23.02 -15.89
N LEU A 11 -17.44 -24.35 -15.94
CA LEU A 11 -16.15 -25.03 -16.08
C LEU A 11 -15.42 -24.65 -17.38
N LEU A 12 -16.15 -24.57 -18.50
CA LEU A 12 -15.60 -24.18 -19.80
C LEU A 12 -15.09 -22.73 -19.80
N THR A 13 -15.81 -21.81 -19.14
CA THR A 13 -15.37 -20.41 -19.02
C THR A 13 -14.11 -20.26 -18.19
N LEU A 14 -13.98 -20.99 -17.07
CA LEU A 14 -12.79 -20.96 -16.22
C LEU A 14 -11.55 -21.49 -16.95
N VAL A 15 -11.69 -22.58 -17.72
CA VAL A 15 -10.58 -23.14 -18.51
C VAL A 15 -10.14 -22.16 -19.61
N ALA A 16 -11.08 -21.48 -20.26
CA ALA A 16 -10.78 -20.48 -21.28
C ALA A 16 -9.99 -19.29 -20.72
N LEU A 17 -10.32 -18.80 -19.51
CA LEU A 17 -9.57 -17.73 -18.84
C LEU A 17 -8.13 -18.13 -18.50
N LEU A 18 -7.91 -19.39 -18.11
CA LEU A 18 -6.56 -19.89 -17.77
C LEU A 18 -5.67 -20.04 -19.00
N LEU A 19 -6.26 -20.30 -20.18
CA LEU A 19 -5.55 -20.41 -21.46
C LEU A 19 -5.20 -19.04 -22.06
N SER A 20 -5.95 -17.98 -21.71
CA SER A 20 -5.63 -16.61 -22.10
C SER A 20 -4.58 -15.98 -21.18
N SER A 21 -3.37 -16.55 -21.16
CA SER A 21 -2.22 -15.82 -20.63
C SER A 21 -1.72 -14.88 -21.74
N PRO A 22 -1.73 -13.55 -21.56
CA PRO A 22 -0.99 -12.70 -22.47
C PRO A 22 0.49 -13.05 -22.27
N MET A 23 1.13 -13.57 -23.32
CA MET A 23 2.58 -13.69 -23.35
C MET A 23 3.15 -12.27 -23.42
N ALA A 24 3.23 -11.60 -22.27
CA ALA A 24 3.85 -10.31 -22.15
C ALA A 24 5.33 -10.49 -22.52
N LYS A 25 5.69 -10.07 -23.73
CA LYS A 25 7.09 -9.96 -24.14
C LYS A 25 7.72 -8.96 -23.16
N SER A 26 8.49 -9.45 -22.20
CA SER A 26 9.29 -8.59 -21.34
C SER A 26 10.25 -7.82 -22.24
N ARG A 27 9.98 -6.52 -22.47
CA ARG A 27 10.99 -5.60 -22.99
C ARG A 27 12.18 -5.67 -22.00
N PRO A 28 13.41 -5.91 -22.45
CA PRO A 28 14.55 -5.70 -21.57
C PRO A 28 14.52 -4.23 -21.17
N LEU A 29 14.33 -3.97 -19.88
CA LEU A 29 14.40 -2.63 -19.33
C LEU A 29 15.84 -2.18 -19.51
N SER A 30 16.09 -1.39 -20.55
CA SER A 30 17.37 -0.74 -20.78
C SER A 30 17.63 0.17 -19.59
N ASN A 31 18.45 -0.35 -18.67
CA ASN A 31 19.12 0.28 -17.54
C ASN A 31 18.77 1.75 -17.24
N PRO A 32 17.85 2.03 -16.30
CA PRO A 32 17.98 3.20 -15.45
C PRO A 32 18.80 2.78 -14.22
N SER A 33 19.87 3.51 -13.94
CA SER A 33 20.69 3.42 -12.73
C SER A 33 19.90 2.84 -11.55
N THR A 34 20.30 1.66 -11.07
CA THR A 34 19.67 0.96 -9.96
C THR A 34 19.93 1.73 -8.66
N SER A 35 19.31 2.88 -8.48
CA SER A 35 19.03 3.38 -7.14
C SER A 35 18.08 2.36 -6.53
N SER A 36 18.55 1.56 -5.57
CA SER A 36 17.71 0.61 -4.86
C SER A 36 16.46 1.32 -4.32
N LEU A 37 15.38 0.57 -4.11
CA LEU A 37 14.18 1.11 -3.49
C LEU A 37 14.52 1.85 -2.19
N THR A 38 15.51 1.37 -1.44
CA THR A 38 16.04 2.04 -0.25
C THR A 38 16.61 3.44 -0.50
N VAL A 39 17.30 3.68 -1.62
CA VAL A 39 17.80 5.02 -2.00
C VAL A 39 16.64 5.93 -2.42
N ARG A 40 15.66 5.41 -3.16
CA ARG A 40 14.47 6.18 -3.59
C ARG A 40 13.59 6.59 -2.42
N LEU A 41 13.42 5.69 -1.46
CA LEU A 41 12.68 5.92 -0.23
C LEU A 41 13.53 6.63 0.84
N LYS A 42 14.78 7.01 0.50
CA LYS A 42 15.73 7.73 1.35
C LYS A 42 16.06 7.04 2.68
N LEU A 43 15.92 5.72 2.81
CA LEU A 43 16.12 4.98 4.07
C LEU A 43 17.55 5.07 4.64
N GLU A 44 18.54 5.44 3.83
CA GLU A 44 19.96 5.47 4.22
C GLU A 44 20.38 6.80 4.88
N ASP A 45 19.58 7.86 4.71
CA ASP A 45 19.81 9.18 5.28
C ASP A 45 19.15 9.25 6.67
N GLY A 46 19.74 8.54 7.63
CA GLY A 46 19.21 8.15 8.95
C GLY A 46 18.90 9.28 9.94
N THR A 47 18.25 10.35 9.50
CA THR A 47 17.90 11.51 10.34
C THR A 47 16.41 11.85 10.33
N SER A 48 15.61 11.37 9.35
CA SER A 48 14.16 11.66 9.29
C SER A 48 13.31 10.59 8.58
N SER A 49 13.85 9.95 7.53
CA SER A 49 13.12 8.95 6.74
C SER A 49 12.94 7.60 7.43
N SER A 50 13.90 7.18 8.27
CA SER A 50 13.80 5.91 9.03
C SER A 50 12.54 5.86 9.89
N ASN A 51 12.25 6.96 10.58
CA ASN A 51 11.11 7.05 11.50
C ASN A 51 9.76 6.95 10.78
N CYS A 52 9.68 7.43 9.53
CA CYS A 52 8.47 7.35 8.72
C CYS A 52 8.20 5.94 8.21
N TRP A 53 9.23 5.24 7.72
CA TRP A 53 9.08 3.86 7.29
C TRP A 53 8.80 2.91 8.46
N ASP A 54 9.49 3.11 9.59
CA ASP A 54 9.25 2.33 10.80
C ASP A 54 7.82 2.54 11.33
N SER A 55 7.33 3.78 11.33
CA SER A 55 5.95 4.10 11.71
C SER A 55 4.93 3.52 10.74
N LEU A 56 5.21 3.52 9.42
CA LEU A 56 4.35 2.87 8.43
C LEU A 56 4.25 1.36 8.68
N PHE A 57 5.38 0.69 8.94
CA PHE A 57 5.37 -0.74 9.28
C PHE A 57 4.64 -1.01 10.60
N GLN A 58 4.74 -0.11 11.57
CA GLN A 58 3.99 -0.21 12.82
C GLN A 58 2.47 -0.09 12.59
N ILE A 59 2.02 0.83 11.74
CA ILE A 59 0.60 0.94 11.34
C ILE A 59 0.13 -0.36 10.66
N GLN A 60 0.95 -0.93 9.77
CA GLN A 60 0.62 -2.21 9.12
C GLN A 60 0.44 -3.34 10.15
N ALA A 61 1.30 -3.40 11.18
CA ALA A 61 1.25 -4.42 12.22
C ALA A 61 -0.04 -4.35 13.07
N CYS A 62 -0.57 -3.16 13.36
CA CYS A 62 -1.83 -3.01 14.10
C CYS A 62 -3.03 -2.56 13.26
N SER A 63 -3.01 -2.90 11.96
CA SER A 63 -4.17 -2.86 11.05
C SER A 63 -5.40 -3.56 11.64
N GLY A 64 -5.22 -4.64 12.42
CA GLY A 64 -6.31 -5.30 13.15
C GLY A 64 -6.98 -4.41 14.20
N GLU A 65 -6.20 -3.63 14.98
CA GLU A 65 -6.73 -2.68 15.96
C GLU A 65 -7.50 -1.55 15.27
N ILE A 66 -6.95 -1.03 14.16
CA ILE A 66 -7.57 0.02 13.36
C ILE A 66 -8.90 -0.44 12.76
N ILE A 67 -8.93 -1.63 12.15
CA ILE A 67 -10.15 -2.18 11.56
C ILE A 67 -11.21 -2.40 12.65
N MET A 68 -10.83 -3.00 13.78
CA MET A 68 -11.75 -3.26 14.89
C MET A 68 -12.31 -1.99 15.51
N PHE A 69 -11.48 -0.94 15.63
CA PHE A 69 -11.90 0.39 16.09
C PHE A 69 -13.03 0.96 15.22
N PHE A 70 -12.88 0.92 13.89
CA PHE A 70 -13.92 1.43 12.97
C PHE A 70 -15.16 0.53 12.86
N LEU A 71 -14.99 -0.79 12.91
CA LEU A 71 -16.12 -1.72 12.75
C LEU A 71 -17.01 -1.81 14.00
N ASN A 72 -16.42 -1.75 15.19
CA ASN A 72 -17.15 -2.00 16.44
C ASN A 72 -17.39 -0.74 17.26
N GLY A 73 -16.81 0.40 16.89
CA GLY A 73 -16.96 1.67 17.60
C GLY A 73 -16.23 1.73 18.95
N GLU A 74 -15.69 0.60 19.43
CA GLU A 74 -14.84 0.51 20.60
C GLU A 74 -13.80 -0.60 20.45
N THR A 75 -12.54 -0.19 20.36
CA THR A 75 -11.32 -0.87 20.85
C THR A 75 -10.23 0.21 20.79
N TYR A 76 -9.76 0.72 21.93
CA TYR A 76 -8.70 1.74 21.94
C TYR A 76 -7.50 1.28 21.11
N LEU A 77 -6.94 2.17 20.29
CA LEU A 77 -5.66 1.91 19.65
C LEU A 77 -4.59 1.84 20.74
N GLY A 78 -3.77 0.80 20.71
CA GLY A 78 -2.62 0.67 21.58
C GLY A 78 -1.69 1.87 21.43
N ASN A 79 -0.96 2.21 22.51
CA ASN A 79 -0.08 3.38 22.54
C ASN A 79 0.91 3.39 21.36
N GLY A 80 1.43 2.23 20.97
CA GLY A 80 2.30 2.08 19.80
C GLY A 80 1.60 2.47 18.49
N CYS A 81 0.39 1.96 18.25
CA CYS A 81 -0.36 2.27 17.03
C CYS A 81 -0.78 3.75 16.97
N CYS A 82 -1.24 4.29 18.10
CA CYS A 82 -1.60 5.70 18.20
C CYS A 82 -0.38 6.62 17.97
N HIS A 83 0.78 6.27 18.53
CA HIS A 83 2.01 7.01 18.30
C HIS A 83 2.45 6.95 16.82
N ALA A 84 2.43 5.76 16.21
CA ALA A 84 2.78 5.60 14.80
C ALA A 84 1.89 6.43 13.88
N ILE A 85 0.57 6.44 14.12
CA ILE A 85 -0.38 7.26 13.36
C ILE A 85 -0.04 8.75 13.49
N ARG A 86 0.27 9.23 14.71
CA ARG A 86 0.66 10.64 14.91
C ARG A 86 1.95 10.99 14.18
N VAL A 87 2.96 10.12 14.23
CA VAL A 87 4.22 10.34 13.50
C VAL A 87 3.95 10.39 12.00
N ILE A 88 3.11 9.49 11.47
CA ILE A 88 2.75 9.54 10.06
C ILE A 88 2.02 10.83 9.69
N GLN A 89 1.05 11.24 10.49
CA GLN A 89 0.26 12.44 10.23
C GLN A 89 1.10 13.72 10.29
N HIS A 90 1.93 13.89 11.31
CA HIS A 90 2.61 15.17 11.55
C HIS A 90 4.01 15.24 10.94
N ASP A 91 4.78 14.17 11.06
CA ASP A 91 6.21 14.19 10.73
C ASP A 91 6.48 13.67 9.31
N CYS A 92 5.60 12.80 8.80
CA CYS A 92 5.84 12.08 7.55
C CYS A 92 4.91 12.48 6.41
N TRP A 93 3.73 13.01 6.71
CA TRP A 93 2.72 13.35 5.73
C TRP A 93 3.27 14.19 4.58
N PRO A 94 4.03 15.28 4.80
CA PRO A 94 4.56 16.10 3.70
C PRO A 94 5.47 15.31 2.76
N ASN A 95 6.30 14.41 3.31
CA ASN A 95 7.23 13.61 2.51
C ASN A 95 6.51 12.49 1.74
N ILE A 96 5.51 11.86 2.36
CA ILE A 96 4.74 10.77 1.75
C ILE A 96 3.99 11.30 0.52
N VAL A 97 3.25 12.41 0.66
CA VAL A 97 2.46 12.94 -0.45
C VAL A 97 3.36 13.58 -1.52
N HIS A 98 4.48 14.21 -1.15
CA HIS A 98 5.45 14.69 -2.13
C HIS A 98 6.04 13.55 -2.96
N SER A 99 6.27 12.37 -2.37
CA SER A 99 6.72 11.18 -3.12
C SER A 99 5.71 10.68 -4.16
N LEU A 100 4.43 11.02 -3.98
CA LEU A 100 3.35 10.75 -4.92
C LEU A 100 3.18 11.86 -5.98
N GLY A 101 3.96 12.94 -5.90
CA GLY A 101 3.95 14.07 -6.84
C GLY A 101 3.06 15.24 -6.42
N PHE A 102 2.54 15.25 -5.19
CA PHE A 102 1.78 16.39 -4.67
C PHE A 102 2.70 17.56 -4.30
N THR A 103 2.22 18.76 -4.59
CA THR A 103 2.84 20.02 -4.17
C THR A 103 2.50 20.35 -2.72
N GLY A 104 3.22 21.31 -2.13
CA GLY A 104 2.93 21.78 -0.77
C GLY A 104 1.52 22.36 -0.62
N GLU A 105 1.02 23.06 -1.65
CA GLU A 105 -0.34 23.62 -1.67
C GLU A 105 -1.41 22.52 -1.71
N GLU A 106 -1.23 21.49 -2.55
CA GLU A 106 -2.14 20.34 -2.58
C GLU A 106 -2.08 19.52 -1.28
N THR A 107 -0.90 19.45 -0.66
CA THR A 107 -0.72 18.77 0.63
C THR A 107 -1.51 19.44 1.75
N ASP A 108 -1.46 20.78 1.82
CA ASP A 108 -2.21 21.59 2.79
C ASP A 108 -3.71 21.34 2.65
N VAL A 109 -4.21 21.29 1.41
CA VAL A 109 -5.62 20.94 1.11
C VAL A 109 -5.98 19.52 1.54
N LEU A 110 -5.06 18.56 1.43
CA LEU A 110 -5.29 17.17 1.81
C LEU A 110 -5.21 16.93 3.33
N GLU A 111 -4.44 17.75 4.07
CA GLU A 111 -4.36 17.67 5.52
C GLU A 111 -5.64 18.18 6.19
N GLY A 112 -6.29 19.17 5.58
CA GLY A 112 -7.62 19.67 5.96
C GLY A 112 -7.59 20.89 6.87
#